data_AF-A0A7V3T6Z8-F1
#
_entry.id   AF-A0A7V3T6Z8-F1
#
_cell.length_a   1.000
_cell.length_b   1.000
_cell.length_c   1.000
_cell.angle_alpha   90.00
_cell.angle_beta   90.00
_cell.angle_gamma   90.00
#
_symmetry.space_group_name_H-M   'P 1'
#
loop_
_entity.id
_entity.type
_entity.pdbx_description
1 polymer ?
#
loop_
_entity_poly.entity_id
_entity_poly.type
_entity_poly.pdbx_seq_one_letter_code
_entity_poly.pdbx_strand_id
1 'polypeptide(L)' 'MSANFARTFLLATLLAIHGSLAGADETNTLSLAGTWRFQLDPENVGVEKRWFAEKLDDSVTLPGTTDT' A
#
# COMPACT_ATOMS: atom_id res chain seq x y z
N MET A 1 -38.51 -33.96 -20.96
CA MET A 1 -37.26 -33.57 -20.27
C MET A 1 -37.46 -33.78 -18.77
N SER A 2 -36.63 -34.59 -18.11
CA SER A 2 -36.84 -34.96 -16.70
C SER A 2 -36.39 -33.84 -15.75
N ALA A 3 -37.08 -33.67 -14.62
CA ALA A 3 -36.76 -32.64 -13.60
C ALA A 3 -35.32 -32.72 -13.08
N ASN A 4 -34.66 -33.87 -13.23
CA ASN A 4 -33.26 -34.08 -12.87
C ASN A 4 -32.30 -33.33 -13.82
N PHE A 5 -32.64 -33.23 -15.11
CA PHE A 5 -31.84 -32.48 -16.08
C PHE A 5 -31.81 -30.97 -15.77
N ALA A 6 -32.96 -30.41 -15.38
CA ALA A 6 -33.07 -29.01 -14.97
C ALA A 6 -32.34 -28.71 -13.65
N ARG A 7 -32.37 -29.66 -12.70
CA ARG A 7 -31.65 -29.54 -11.40
C ARG A 7 -30.14 -29.60 -11.56
N THR A 8 -29.63 -30.51 -12.38
CA THR A 8 -28.19 -30.61 -12.68
C THR A 8 -27.70 -29.33 -13.39
N PHE A 9 -28.50 -28.76 -14.29
CA PHE A 9 -28.19 -27.50 -14.95
C PHE A 9 -28.20 -26.30 -13.99
N LEU A 10 -29.15 -26.26 -13.04
CA LEU A 10 -29.23 -25.23 -12.01
C LEU A 10 -28.03 -25.28 -11.03
N LEU A 11 -27.60 -26.48 -10.65
CA LEU A 11 -26.44 -26.65 -9.77
C LEU A 11 -25.12 -26.30 -10.46
N ALA A 12 -24.97 -26.64 -11.75
CA ALA A 12 -23.79 -26.29 -12.54
C ALA A 12 -23.67 -24.77 -12.77
N THR A 13 -24.79 -24.07 -12.98
CA THR A 13 -24.83 -22.61 -13.11
C THR A 13 -24.55 -21.91 -11.79
N LEU A 14 -25.09 -22.40 -10.67
CA LEU A 14 -24.74 -21.89 -9.33
C LEU A 14 -23.25 -22.03 -9.03
N LEU A 15 -22.61 -23.16 -9.36
CA LEU A 15 -21.18 -23.36 -9.09
C LEU A 15 -20.27 -22.46 -9.94
N ALA A 16 -20.65 -22.17 -11.19
CA ALA A 16 -19.90 -21.28 -12.08
C ALA A 16 -19.91 -19.80 -11.64
N ILE A 17 -20.93 -19.35 -10.91
CA ILE A 17 -21.05 -17.97 -10.41
C ILE A 17 -20.14 -17.71 -9.19
N HIS A 18 -19.70 -18.74 -8.47
CA HIS A 18 -18.84 -18.58 -7.28
C HIS A 18 -17.35 -18.45 -7.60
N GLY A 19 -16.94 -18.61 -8.87
CA GLY A 19 -15.54 -18.64 -9.28
C GLY A 19 -14.88 -17.28 -9.56
N SER A 20 -15.48 -16.15 -9.18
CA SER A 20 -14.98 -14.82 -9.58
C SER A 20 -15.05 -13.78 -8.48
N LEU A 21 -14.43 -14.07 -7.33
CA LEU A 21 -14.11 -13.07 -6.29
C LEU A 21 -12.70 -13.29 -5.74
N ALA A 22 -11.73 -13.57 -6.62
CA ALA A 22 -10.34 -13.22 -6.35
C ALA A 22 -10.09 -11.89 -7.07
N GLY A 23 -10.75 -10.82 -6.59
CA GLY A 23 -10.31 -9.48 -6.95
C GLY A 23 -8.89 -9.36 -6.45
N ALA A 24 -7.94 -9.16 -7.37
CA ALA A 24 -6.59 -8.79 -6.99
C ALA A 24 -6.74 -7.60 -6.05
N ASP A 25 -6.28 -7.77 -4.80
CA ASP A 25 -6.08 -6.65 -3.90
C ASP A 25 -4.97 -5.83 -4.57
N GLU A 26 -5.35 -4.89 -5.46
CA GLU A 26 -4.46 -3.85 -5.92
C GLU A 26 -4.14 -3.05 -4.67
N THR A 27 -3.12 -3.51 -3.94
CA THR A 27 -2.62 -2.84 -2.76
C THR A 27 -2.34 -1.42 -3.20
N ASN A 28 -3.16 -0.46 -2.75
CA ASN A 28 -3.08 0.95 -3.12
C ASN A 28 -1.84 1.56 -2.45
N THR A 29 -0.68 1.07 -2.87
CA THR A 29 0.62 1.37 -2.32
C THR A 29 1.08 2.64 -2.99
N LEU A 30 0.93 3.75 -2.28
CA LEU A 30 1.52 4.99 -2.71
C LEU A 30 3.01 4.95 -2.39
N SER A 31 3.84 4.98 -3.43
CA SER A 31 5.28 5.16 -3.24
C SER A 31 5.56 6.52 -2.60
N LEU A 32 6.35 6.51 -1.53
CA LEU A 32 6.87 7.71 -0.86
C LEU A 32 8.33 8.01 -1.25
N ALA A 33 8.86 7.28 -2.23
CA ALA A 33 10.20 7.53 -2.76
C ALA A 33 10.26 8.92 -3.41
N GLY A 34 11.34 9.64 -3.19
CA GLY A 34 11.50 11.02 -3.66
C GLY A 34 12.40 11.85 -2.75
N THR A 35 12.37 13.16 -2.93
CA THR A 35 13.16 14.11 -2.15
C THR A 35 12.39 14.54 -0.91
N TRP A 36 13.03 14.39 0.25
CA TRP A 36 12.49 14.76 1.56
C TRP A 36 13.34 15.84 2.18
N ARG A 37 12.71 16.79 2.89
CA ARG A 37 13.45 17.69 3.78
C ARG A 37 13.94 16.89 4.98
N PHE A 38 15.18 17.11 5.39
CA PHE A 38 15.80 16.36 6.48
C PHE A 38 16.81 17.24 7.22
N GLN A 39 17.23 16.79 8.41
CA GLN A 39 18.36 17.36 9.13
C GLN A 39 18.98 16.26 10.00
N LEU A 40 20.31 16.24 10.11
CA LEU A 40 21.00 15.33 11.04
C LEU A 40 20.79 15.81 12.48
N ASP A 41 20.45 14.89 13.38
CA ASP A 41 20.22 15.18 14.81
C ASP A 41 21.24 14.46 15.70
N PRO A 42 22.55 14.79 15.61
CA PRO A 42 23.58 14.13 16.41
C PRO A 42 23.44 14.40 17.91
N GLU A 43 22.77 15.48 18.30
CA GLU A 43 22.51 15.86 19.70
C GLU A 43 21.20 15.27 20.24
N ASN A 44 20.39 14.63 19.40
CA ASN A 44 19.08 14.05 19.74
C ASN A 44 18.11 15.07 20.37
N VAL A 45 18.05 16.28 19.80
CA VAL A 45 17.24 17.41 20.30
C VAL A 45 16.04 17.72 19.42
N GLY A 46 15.88 17.06 18.27
CA GLY A 46 14.88 17.44 17.25
C GLY A 46 13.44 17.37 17.75
N VAL A 47 13.12 16.43 18.64
CA VAL A 47 11.78 16.33 19.26
C VAL A 47 11.59 17.42 20.31
N GLU A 48 12.58 17.65 21.18
CA GLU A 48 12.53 18.68 22.23
C GLU A 48 12.38 20.08 21.61
N LYS A 49 13.16 20.37 20.57
CA LYS A 49 13.14 21.63 19.81
C LYS A 49 12.01 21.71 18.78
N ARG A 50 11.20 20.66 18.63
CA ARG A 50 10.00 20.62 17.78
C ARG A 50 10.27 20.89 16.30
N TRP A 51 11.36 20.35 15.76
CA TRP A 51 11.76 20.50 14.34
C TRP A 51 10.66 20.05 13.35
N PHE A 52 9.76 19.16 13.76
CA PHE A 52 8.60 18.76 12.97
C PHE A 52 7.61 19.90 12.67
N ALA A 53 7.69 21.02 13.39
CA ALA A 53 6.89 22.22 13.17
C ALA A 53 7.64 23.29 12.36
N GLU A 54 8.89 23.02 11.97
CA GLU A 54 9.77 23.95 11.28
C GLU A 54 10.00 23.50 9.83
N LYS A 55 10.59 24.41 9.03
CA LYS A 55 11.09 24.06 7.70
C LYS A 55 12.56 23.69 7.83
N LEU A 56 12.89 22.42 7.63
CA LEU A 56 14.28 21.95 7.58
C LEU A 56 14.94 22.42 6.29
N ASP A 57 16.19 22.86 6.38
CA ASP A 57 16.91 23.51 5.27
C ASP A 57 17.49 22.49 4.26
N ASP A 58 17.89 21.31 4.73
CA ASP A 58 18.50 20.29 3.89
C ASP A 58 17.48 19.33 3.26
N SER A 59 17.92 18.58 2.25
CA SER A 59 17.11 17.54 1.62
C SER A 59 17.91 16.30 1.25
N VAL A 60 17.22 15.16 1.17
CA VAL A 60 17.78 13.84 0.82
C VAL A 60 16.82 13.08 -0.10
N THR A 61 17.35 12.27 -1.01
CA THR A 61 16.53 11.35 -1.83
C THR A 61 16.39 10.00 -1.13
N LEU A 62 15.15 9.54 -0.97
CA LEU A 62 14.81 8.25 -0.39
C LEU A 62 14.21 7.31 -1.43
N PRO A 63 14.54 5.99 -1.41
CA PRO A 63 15.57 5.38 -0.56
C PRO A 63 16.99 5.85 -0.93
N GLY A 64 17.87 5.97 0.07
CA GLY A 64 19.22 6.50 -0.07
C GLY A 64 20.04 6.33 1.22
N THR A 65 21.25 6.91 1.26
CA THR A 65 22.15 6.89 2.44
C THR A 65 22.46 8.32 2.90
N THR A 66 22.79 8.48 4.18
CA THR A 66 23.30 9.74 4.76
C THR A 66 24.82 9.81 4.79
N ASP A 67 25.50 8.73 4.40
CA ASP A 67 26.96 8.64 4.29
C ASP A 67 27.38 9.04 2.87
N THR A 68 28.20 10.08 2.73
CA THR A 68 28.73 10.59 1.45
C THR A 68 30.24 10.68 1.49
#